data_AF-A0A9E4AZG6-F1
#
_entry.id   AF-A0A9E4AZG6-F1
#
_cell.length_a   1.000
_cell.length_b   1.000
_cell.length_c   1.000
_cell.angle_alpha   90.00
_cell.angle_beta   90.00
_cell.angle_gamma   90.00
#
_symmetry.space_group_name_H-M   'P 1'
#
loop_
_entity.id
_entity.type
_entity.pdbx_description
1 polymer ?
#
loop_
_entity_poly.entity_id
_entity_poly.type
_entity_poly.pdbx_seq_one_letter_code
_entity_poly.pdbx_strand_id
1 'polypeptide(L)'
;MLLTISTTYSPATDLGYLLHKHPARIQSFGLPFGQAHVFYPEAHTGMCTVALLLDVDSVGLVRRPRRQVSENFALSQYVNDRPYVASSFLSVAIARVFSSALSAKCKERPELVKTAIPLSAKLSILPCRGGEKLLRRLFEPLGYTIQAEQHALNTQFPDWGESRYFTVTLEKTCSLSELLTHLYVLIPVLDDEKHYWVGDAEIEKLLKHGDNWLSAHPEQEFIVRRYLKHQRQLTREALVQLREEDAQETDEYRQAQEELVEERIGLNEVRLHSVTEVLKKSGARRVLDLGCGEGKLLRKLLAEERFEEIVGMDVSHHVLKIAQERLHYDRLPEKQKKRIRLFQGSLGYRDKRLVGYDAAAVIEVIEHLDLTRLSAFERVIFEFACPRTVVLTTPNIEYNVQFENLQAGPFRHKDHRFEWTRNEFQSWATDVAKRFDYTVAFHPVGPETEDVGPPTQMAVFTQGIDE
;
A
#
# COMPACT_ATOMS: atom_id res chain seq x y z
N MET A 1 -3.25 -30.04 19.29
CA MET A 1 -2.53 -28.74 19.33
C MET A 1 -3.37 -27.68 20.03
N LEU A 2 -2.80 -26.76 20.80
CA LEU A 2 -3.55 -25.77 21.58
C LEU A 2 -2.99 -24.34 21.43
N LEU A 3 -3.89 -23.40 21.17
CA LEU A 3 -3.69 -21.95 21.30
C LEU A 3 -4.63 -21.44 22.39
N THR A 4 -4.12 -20.67 23.35
CA THR A 4 -4.97 -19.89 24.26
C THR A 4 -4.74 -18.40 24.08
N ILE A 5 -5.79 -17.60 24.23
CA ILE A 5 -5.72 -16.14 24.23
C ILE A 5 -6.42 -15.65 25.50
N SER A 6 -5.71 -14.87 26.29
CA SER A 6 -6.16 -14.34 27.58
C SER A 6 -6.16 -12.82 27.58
N THR A 7 -7.08 -12.21 28.32
CA THR A 7 -7.08 -10.77 28.59
C THR A 7 -7.54 -10.48 30.01
N THR A 8 -6.99 -9.40 30.57
CA THR A 8 -7.39 -8.79 31.84
C THR A 8 -8.09 -7.44 31.64
N TYR A 9 -8.49 -7.12 30.41
CA TYR A 9 -9.35 -5.96 30.12
C TYR A 9 -10.63 -6.04 30.97
N SER A 10 -11.26 -4.92 31.34
CA SER A 10 -12.47 -4.94 32.16
C SER A 10 -13.69 -4.42 31.38
N PRO A 11 -14.75 -5.23 31.21
CA PRO A 11 -14.88 -6.61 31.67
C PRO A 11 -14.18 -7.60 30.72
N ALA A 12 -13.42 -8.55 31.28
CA ALA A 12 -12.60 -9.46 30.46
C ALA A 12 -13.44 -10.38 29.58
N THR A 13 -14.66 -10.67 30.00
CA THR A 13 -15.64 -11.46 29.25
C THR A 13 -16.01 -10.86 27.90
N ASP A 14 -15.71 -9.58 27.64
CA ASP A 14 -15.91 -8.97 26.32
C ASP A 14 -15.05 -9.60 25.21
N LEU A 15 -14.00 -10.36 25.59
CA LEU A 15 -13.28 -11.25 24.67
C LEU A 15 -14.23 -12.23 23.93
N GLY A 16 -15.31 -12.67 24.58
CA GLY A 16 -16.34 -13.51 23.97
C GLY A 16 -17.06 -12.85 22.79
N TYR A 17 -17.44 -11.58 22.95
CA TYR A 17 -18.08 -10.79 21.89
C TYR A 17 -17.10 -10.49 20.75
N LEU A 18 -15.86 -10.15 21.07
CA LEU A 18 -14.83 -9.90 20.05
C LEU A 18 -14.54 -11.13 19.19
N LEU A 19 -14.51 -12.33 19.79
CA LEU A 19 -14.28 -13.60 19.08
C LEU A 19 -15.54 -14.21 18.45
N HIS A 20 -16.72 -13.66 18.75
CA HIS A 20 -18.03 -14.24 18.41
C HIS A 20 -18.15 -15.68 18.91
N LYS A 21 -17.73 -15.90 20.16
CA LYS A 21 -17.79 -17.20 20.84
C LYS A 21 -18.30 -16.99 22.26
N HIS A 22 -19.40 -17.65 22.57
CA HIS A 22 -20.05 -17.47 23.87
C HIS A 22 -19.28 -18.27 24.95
N PRO A 23 -18.82 -17.64 26.05
CA PRO A 23 -17.99 -18.32 27.06
C PRO A 23 -18.60 -19.59 27.67
N ALA A 24 -19.91 -19.60 27.89
CA ALA A 24 -20.63 -20.76 28.43
C ALA A 24 -20.89 -21.91 27.42
N ARG A 25 -20.36 -21.84 26.18
CA ARG A 25 -20.61 -22.85 25.15
C ARG A 25 -19.31 -23.40 24.58
N ILE A 26 -19.18 -24.72 24.60
CA ILE A 26 -18.17 -25.44 23.83
C ILE A 26 -18.67 -25.57 22.39
N GLN A 27 -17.85 -25.20 21.41
CA GLN A 27 -18.19 -25.26 19.99
C GLN A 27 -17.14 -26.04 19.22
N SER A 28 -17.58 -26.82 18.23
CA SER A 28 -16.69 -27.62 17.38
C SER A 28 -16.91 -27.26 15.91
N PHE A 29 -15.82 -27.16 15.15
CA PHE A 29 -15.83 -26.73 13.75
C PHE A 29 -15.08 -27.76 12.91
N GLY A 30 -15.72 -28.26 11.85
CA GLY A 30 -15.07 -29.15 10.88
C GLY A 30 -14.00 -28.40 10.08
N LEU A 31 -12.83 -29.02 9.94
CA LEU A 31 -11.72 -28.57 9.12
C LEU A 31 -11.40 -29.64 8.07
N PRO A 32 -10.73 -29.29 6.94
CA PRO A 32 -10.36 -30.27 5.93
C PRO A 32 -9.49 -31.42 6.46
N PHE A 33 -8.84 -31.25 7.62
CA PHE A 33 -7.87 -32.18 8.20
C PHE A 33 -8.24 -32.62 9.62
N GLY A 34 -9.48 -32.38 10.07
CA GLY A 34 -9.92 -32.74 11.43
C GLY A 34 -10.98 -31.79 11.97
N GLN A 35 -10.91 -31.48 13.26
CA GLN A 35 -11.81 -30.56 13.96
C GLN A 35 -11.03 -29.50 14.74
N ALA A 36 -11.68 -28.37 14.98
CA ALA A 36 -11.25 -27.37 15.95
C ALA A 36 -12.33 -27.18 17.01
N HIS A 37 -11.93 -27.19 18.28
CA HIS A 37 -12.80 -26.97 19.42
C HIS A 37 -12.47 -25.63 20.07
N VAL A 38 -13.50 -24.86 20.37
CA VAL A 38 -13.41 -23.60 21.11
C VAL A 38 -14.15 -23.72 22.41
N PHE A 39 -13.48 -23.36 23.49
CA PHE A 39 -14.05 -23.30 24.83
C PHE A 39 -13.31 -22.26 25.67
N TYR A 40 -13.88 -21.89 26.81
CA TYR A 40 -13.31 -20.91 27.73
C TYR A 40 -12.96 -21.61 29.04
N PRO A 41 -11.68 -21.98 29.27
CA PRO A 41 -11.27 -22.53 30.56
C PRO A 41 -11.47 -21.54 31.71
N GLU A 42 -11.48 -20.24 31.44
CA GLU A 42 -11.67 -19.19 32.44
C GLU A 42 -12.47 -18.03 31.83
N ALA A 43 -13.53 -17.60 32.50
CA ALA A 43 -14.36 -16.49 32.05
C ALA A 43 -15.04 -15.81 33.24
N HIS A 44 -14.40 -14.77 33.77
CA HIS A 44 -14.98 -13.86 34.74
C HIS A 44 -14.56 -12.42 34.41
N THR A 45 -15.04 -11.44 35.18
CA THR A 45 -14.85 -10.01 34.86
C THR A 45 -13.39 -9.55 34.91
N GLY A 46 -12.53 -10.20 35.69
CA GLY A 46 -11.11 -9.85 35.85
C GLY A 46 -10.15 -10.63 34.94
N MET A 47 -10.55 -11.77 34.40
CA MET A 47 -9.76 -12.57 33.47
C MET A 47 -10.68 -13.40 32.58
N CYS A 48 -10.38 -13.41 31.29
CA CYS A 48 -11.03 -14.30 30.34
C CYS A 48 -10.01 -14.93 29.42
N THR A 49 -10.05 -16.25 29.32
CA THR A 49 -9.16 -17.07 28.49
C THR A 49 -10.01 -17.91 27.56
N VAL A 50 -9.77 -17.77 26.25
CA VAL A 50 -10.29 -18.70 25.23
C VAL A 50 -9.23 -19.74 24.90
N ALA A 51 -9.66 -20.96 24.60
CA ALA A 51 -8.84 -22.03 24.06
C ALA A 51 -9.33 -22.43 22.67
N LEU A 52 -8.41 -22.52 21.71
CA LEU A 52 -8.59 -23.12 20.40
C LEU A 52 -7.76 -24.40 20.34
N LEU A 53 -8.44 -25.54 20.47
CA LEU A 53 -7.84 -26.87 20.43
C LEU A 53 -8.08 -27.49 19.05
N LEU A 54 -7.01 -27.88 18.35
CA LEU A 54 -7.12 -28.64 17.10
C LEU A 54 -6.94 -30.12 17.36
N ASP A 55 -7.90 -30.88 16.86
CA ASP A 55 -7.94 -32.33 16.78
C ASP A 55 -7.77 -32.74 15.32
N VAL A 56 -6.57 -33.19 14.96
CA VAL A 56 -6.18 -33.44 13.57
C VAL A 56 -6.27 -34.93 13.28
N ASP A 57 -6.98 -35.31 12.22
CA ASP A 57 -7.10 -36.69 11.77
C ASP A 57 -5.84 -37.10 10.98
N SER A 58 -4.90 -37.72 11.68
CA SER A 58 -3.63 -38.20 11.12
C SER A 58 -3.82 -39.24 10.01
N VAL A 59 -4.89 -40.04 10.04
CA VAL A 59 -5.17 -41.06 9.03
C VAL A 59 -5.82 -40.43 7.80
N GLY A 60 -6.78 -39.53 8.01
CA GLY A 60 -7.44 -38.76 6.95
C GLY A 60 -6.48 -37.87 6.16
N LEU A 61 -5.41 -37.37 6.80
CA LEU A 61 -4.35 -36.60 6.14
C LEU A 61 -3.59 -37.39 5.07
N VAL A 62 -3.40 -38.71 5.26
CA VAL A 62 -2.64 -39.58 4.34
C VAL A 62 -3.50 -40.14 3.21
N ARG A 63 -4.78 -40.41 3.47
CA ARG A 63 -5.68 -41.08 2.51
C ARG A 63 -6.17 -40.20 1.36
N ARG A 64 -5.86 -38.90 1.34
CA ARG A 64 -6.21 -38.01 0.23
C ARG A 64 -5.11 -38.04 -0.84
N PRO A 65 -5.45 -38.22 -2.14
CA PRO A 65 -4.45 -38.37 -3.19
C PRO A 65 -3.69 -37.06 -3.39
N ARG A 66 -2.44 -36.98 -2.89
CA ARG A 66 -1.49 -35.94 -3.27
C ARG A 66 -0.89 -36.33 -4.62
N ARG A 67 -1.08 -35.49 -5.64
CA ARG A 67 -0.64 -35.76 -7.03
C ARG A 67 0.86 -35.55 -7.27
N GLN A 68 1.67 -35.28 -6.24
CA GLN A 68 3.14 -35.22 -6.32
C GLN A 68 3.74 -35.11 -4.91
N VAL A 69 4.47 -36.14 -4.45
CA VAL A 69 5.43 -36.04 -3.34
C VAL A 69 6.62 -36.92 -3.69
N SER A 70 7.84 -36.40 -3.49
CA SER A 70 9.11 -37.08 -3.70
C SER A 70 9.22 -38.38 -2.88
N GLU A 71 9.83 -39.40 -3.48
CA GLU A 71 9.94 -40.80 -3.02
C GLU A 71 10.79 -41.05 -1.75
N ASN A 72 11.10 -40.02 -0.95
CA ASN A 72 11.93 -40.20 0.23
C ASN A 72 11.07 -40.28 1.51
N PHE A 73 10.96 -41.50 2.05
CA PHE A 73 10.31 -41.92 3.31
C PHE A 73 8.77 -42.04 3.29
N ALA A 74 8.26 -43.24 2.95
CA ALA A 74 6.84 -43.59 3.06
C ALA A 74 6.30 -43.62 4.52
N LEU A 75 7.17 -43.81 5.53
CA LEU A 75 6.76 -43.91 6.94
C LEU A 75 6.43 -42.56 7.58
N SER A 76 7.09 -41.47 7.17
CA SER A 76 6.88 -40.11 7.70
C SER A 76 5.50 -39.55 7.37
N GLN A 77 4.80 -40.14 6.39
CA GLN A 77 3.43 -39.79 6.08
C GLN A 77 2.46 -40.22 7.19
N TYR A 78 2.72 -41.36 7.84
CA TYR A 78 1.86 -41.92 8.89
C TYR A 78 2.27 -41.48 10.30
N VAL A 79 3.58 -41.29 10.54
CA VAL A 79 4.11 -40.84 11.83
C VAL A 79 4.84 -39.53 11.63
N ASN A 80 4.19 -38.44 12.03
CA ASN A 80 4.76 -37.09 12.00
C ASN A 80 4.19 -36.23 13.13
N ASP A 81 4.82 -35.07 13.31
CA ASP A 81 4.52 -34.08 14.34
C ASP A 81 3.23 -33.28 14.07
N ARG A 82 2.73 -33.31 12.82
CA ARG A 82 1.70 -32.39 12.33
C ARG A 82 0.41 -32.32 13.16
N PRO A 83 -0.12 -33.43 13.71
CA PRO A 83 -1.31 -33.37 14.56
C PRO A 83 -1.09 -32.63 15.90
N TYR A 84 0.17 -32.52 16.32
CA TYR A 84 0.53 -32.11 17.67
C TYR A 84 1.10 -30.68 17.73
N VAL A 85 1.55 -30.12 16.61
CA VAL A 85 2.29 -28.86 16.54
C VAL A 85 1.47 -27.69 15.95
N ALA A 86 1.72 -26.49 16.47
CA ALA A 86 1.33 -25.15 15.99
C ALA A 86 1.92 -24.83 14.62
N SER A 87 1.48 -25.58 13.63
CA SER A 87 1.83 -25.44 12.22
C SER A 87 0.86 -24.51 11.49
N SER A 88 1.04 -24.40 10.17
CA SER A 88 0.09 -23.77 9.25
C SER A 88 -1.39 -24.25 9.39
N PHE A 89 -1.65 -25.42 9.99
CA PHE A 89 -3.01 -25.86 10.34
C PHE A 89 -3.69 -24.92 11.34
N LEU A 90 -2.94 -24.34 12.29
CA LEU A 90 -3.47 -23.39 13.26
C LEU A 90 -3.92 -22.09 12.59
N SER A 91 -3.16 -21.57 11.62
CA SER A 91 -3.58 -20.41 10.83
C SER A 91 -4.89 -20.65 10.10
N VAL A 92 -5.08 -21.84 9.52
CA VAL A 92 -6.35 -22.21 8.87
C VAL A 92 -7.49 -22.26 9.88
N ALA A 93 -7.25 -22.80 11.08
CA ALA A 93 -8.24 -22.81 12.15
C ALA A 93 -8.60 -21.41 12.64
N ILE A 94 -7.62 -20.52 12.85
CA ILE A 94 -7.85 -19.11 13.20
C ILE A 94 -8.73 -18.44 12.14
N ALA A 95 -8.37 -18.56 10.86
CA ALA A 95 -9.12 -17.94 9.77
C ALA A 95 -10.55 -18.50 9.65
N ARG A 96 -10.78 -19.77 9.98
CA ARG A 96 -12.11 -20.39 9.92
C ARG A 96 -12.97 -20.07 11.14
N VAL A 97 -12.39 -20.14 12.33
CA VAL A 97 -13.12 -20.09 13.60
C VAL A 97 -13.27 -18.66 14.12
N PHE A 98 -12.26 -17.83 13.90
CA PHE A 98 -12.20 -16.43 14.33
C PHE A 98 -12.28 -15.45 13.15
N SER A 99 -12.92 -15.85 12.05
CA SER A 99 -13.00 -15.06 10.80
C SER A 99 -13.50 -13.62 11.00
N SER A 100 -14.52 -13.42 11.85
CA SER A 100 -15.09 -12.11 12.14
C SER A 100 -14.13 -11.23 12.94
N ALA A 101 -13.47 -11.80 13.94
CA ALA A 101 -12.47 -11.12 14.75
C ALA A 101 -11.24 -10.74 13.91
N LEU A 102 -10.76 -11.67 13.08
CA LEU A 102 -9.66 -11.47 12.14
C LEU A 102 -9.98 -10.39 11.10
N SER A 103 -11.26 -10.21 10.76
CA SER A 103 -11.72 -9.14 9.85
C SER A 103 -12.07 -7.83 10.58
N ALA A 104 -11.73 -7.69 11.86
CA ALA A 104 -12.07 -6.55 12.70
C ALA A 104 -13.57 -6.19 12.66
N LYS A 105 -14.44 -7.20 12.87
CA LYS A 105 -15.90 -7.00 12.91
C LYS A 105 -16.47 -7.47 14.24
N CYS A 106 -17.16 -6.59 14.97
CA CYS A 106 -18.01 -6.94 16.11
C CYS A 106 -19.21 -5.99 16.14
N LYS A 107 -20.44 -6.53 16.17
CA LYS A 107 -21.67 -5.73 16.22
C LYS A 107 -22.06 -5.33 17.64
N GLU A 108 -21.72 -6.18 18.61
CA GLU A 108 -22.15 -6.04 20.01
C GLU A 108 -21.20 -5.11 20.81
N ARG A 109 -19.94 -5.00 20.37
CA ARG A 109 -18.90 -4.13 20.94
C ARG A 109 -18.05 -3.48 19.82
N PRO A 110 -18.64 -2.63 18.97
CA PRO A 110 -17.92 -2.03 17.84
C PRO A 110 -16.72 -1.17 18.29
N GLU A 111 -16.83 -0.50 19.43
CA GLU A 111 -15.77 0.32 20.03
C GLU A 111 -14.54 -0.51 20.44
N LEU A 112 -14.72 -1.75 20.89
CA LEU A 112 -13.60 -2.60 21.34
C LEU A 112 -12.79 -3.18 20.19
N VAL A 113 -13.33 -3.20 18.97
CA VAL A 113 -12.67 -3.79 17.79
C VAL A 113 -11.30 -3.16 17.52
N LYS A 114 -11.22 -1.83 17.62
CA LYS A 114 -9.98 -1.05 17.40
C LYS A 114 -9.27 -0.68 18.70
N THR A 115 -9.84 -1.04 19.85
CA THR A 115 -9.27 -0.69 21.15
C THR A 115 -8.07 -1.58 21.46
N ALA A 116 -6.96 -0.97 21.86
CA ALA A 116 -5.80 -1.72 22.32
C ALA A 116 -6.06 -2.26 23.73
N ILE A 117 -6.09 -3.59 23.87
CA ILE A 117 -6.34 -4.29 25.13
C ILE A 117 -5.15 -5.21 25.48
N PRO A 118 -4.87 -5.45 26.77
CA PRO A 118 -3.79 -6.36 27.17
C PRO A 118 -4.15 -7.78 26.75
N LEU A 119 -3.36 -8.37 25.86
CA LEU A 119 -3.54 -9.72 25.34
C LEU A 119 -2.31 -10.58 25.61
N SER A 120 -2.54 -11.82 26.04
CA SER A 120 -1.52 -12.86 26.18
C SER A 120 -1.93 -14.08 25.35
N ALA A 121 -1.14 -14.45 24.35
CA ALA A 121 -1.36 -15.61 23.50
C ALA A 121 -0.33 -16.69 23.82
N LYS A 122 -0.79 -17.91 24.13
CA LYS A 122 0.09 -19.05 24.41
C LYS A 122 -0.08 -20.14 23.37
N LEU A 123 1.03 -20.54 22.75
CA LEU A 123 1.16 -21.63 21.79
C LEU A 123 1.88 -22.79 22.46
N SER A 124 1.22 -23.93 22.64
CA SER A 124 1.80 -25.03 23.44
C SER A 124 3.00 -25.73 22.80
N ILE A 125 3.00 -25.89 21.47
CA ILE A 125 4.08 -26.59 20.75
C ILE A 125 4.26 -25.93 19.38
N LEU A 126 5.12 -24.92 19.29
CA LEU A 126 5.42 -24.19 18.06
C LEU A 126 6.73 -24.70 17.44
N PRO A 127 6.71 -25.26 16.22
CA PRO A 127 7.92 -25.61 15.50
C PRO A 127 8.60 -24.31 15.06
N CYS A 128 9.84 -24.11 15.51
CA CYS A 128 10.66 -22.97 15.11
C CYS A 128 11.98 -23.46 14.52
N ARG A 129 12.03 -23.62 13.19
CA ARG A 129 13.24 -24.12 12.51
C ARG A 129 14.43 -23.15 12.55
N GLY A 130 14.17 -21.87 12.85
CA GLY A 130 15.21 -20.85 13.04
C GLY A 130 15.62 -20.65 14.51
N GLY A 131 15.08 -21.47 15.43
CA GLY A 131 15.30 -21.33 16.87
C GLY A 131 14.71 -20.05 17.47
N GLU A 132 14.94 -19.85 18.76
CA GLU A 132 14.38 -18.70 19.50
C GLU A 132 14.76 -17.33 18.89
N LYS A 133 15.97 -17.21 18.32
CA LYS A 133 16.43 -15.97 17.66
C LYS A 133 15.51 -15.54 16.52
N LEU A 134 15.03 -16.49 15.71
CA LEU A 134 14.09 -16.17 14.65
C LEU A 134 12.76 -15.71 15.23
N LEU A 135 12.27 -16.40 16.26
CA LEU A 135 11.02 -16.05 16.91
C LEU A 135 11.02 -14.62 17.44
N ARG A 136 12.13 -14.22 18.10
CA ARG A 136 12.35 -12.85 18.56
C ARG A 136 12.36 -11.83 17.42
N ARG A 137 13.12 -12.09 16.35
CA ARG A 137 13.17 -11.22 15.15
C ARG A 137 11.82 -11.01 14.47
N LEU A 138 10.87 -11.93 14.62
CA LEU A 138 9.55 -11.83 14.01
C LEU A 138 8.51 -11.11 14.88
N PHE A 139 8.60 -11.22 16.21
CA PHE A 139 7.56 -10.69 17.11
C PHE A 139 8.02 -9.47 17.93
N GLU A 140 9.31 -9.33 18.26
CA GLU A 140 9.80 -8.17 19.02
C GLU A 140 9.65 -6.84 18.23
N PRO A 141 9.90 -6.76 16.91
CA PRO A 141 9.65 -5.53 16.15
C PRO A 141 8.17 -5.12 16.11
N LEU A 142 7.28 -6.09 16.29
CA LEU A 142 5.84 -5.87 16.44
C LEU A 142 5.46 -5.46 17.87
N GLY A 143 6.41 -5.30 18.79
CA GLY A 143 6.16 -4.85 20.17
C GLY A 143 5.65 -5.92 21.12
N TYR A 144 5.88 -7.21 20.82
CA TYR A 144 5.54 -8.30 21.75
C TYR A 144 6.65 -8.53 22.78
N THR A 145 6.25 -8.76 24.02
CA THR A 145 7.08 -9.45 25.00
C THR A 145 6.96 -10.96 24.77
N ILE A 146 8.09 -11.66 24.82
CA ILE A 146 8.17 -13.07 24.43
C ILE A 146 8.78 -13.89 25.57
N GLN A 147 8.06 -14.94 25.97
CA GLN A 147 8.60 -16.04 26.76
C GLN A 147 8.60 -17.30 25.88
N ALA A 148 9.76 -17.93 25.72
CA ALA A 148 9.92 -19.13 24.93
C ALA A 148 10.62 -20.21 25.76
N GLU A 149 9.99 -21.37 25.89
CA GLU A 149 10.55 -22.54 26.55
C GLU A 149 10.81 -23.60 25.48
N GLN A 150 12.09 -23.93 25.26
CA GLN A 150 12.49 -25.00 24.35
C GLN A 150 12.30 -26.36 25.03
N HIS A 151 11.81 -27.35 24.29
CA HIS A 151 11.60 -28.70 24.81
C HIS A 151 12.71 -29.65 24.38
N ALA A 152 13.19 -30.49 25.31
CA ALA A 152 14.10 -31.58 25.00
C ALA A 152 13.45 -32.60 24.04
N LEU A 153 14.24 -33.24 23.16
CA LEU A 153 13.72 -34.29 22.27
C LEU A 153 13.15 -35.47 23.06
N ASN A 154 13.82 -35.84 24.14
CA ASN A 154 13.34 -36.86 25.07
C ASN A 154 13.98 -36.66 26.45
N THR A 155 13.16 -36.51 27.49
CA THR A 155 13.64 -36.31 28.87
C THR A 155 14.35 -37.53 29.44
N GLN A 156 14.12 -38.73 28.90
CA GLN A 156 14.83 -39.97 29.28
C GLN A 156 16.17 -40.13 28.56
N PHE A 157 16.41 -39.38 27.47
CA PHE A 157 17.65 -39.43 26.69
C PHE A 157 18.20 -38.01 26.46
N PRO A 158 18.75 -37.34 27.50
CA PRO A 158 19.23 -35.96 27.39
C PRO A 158 20.31 -35.74 26.32
N ASP A 159 21.11 -36.77 26.03
CA ASP A 159 22.19 -36.72 25.03
C ASP A 159 21.67 -36.49 23.60
N TRP A 160 20.36 -36.67 23.35
CA TRP A 160 19.76 -36.35 22.05
C TRP A 160 19.62 -34.85 21.83
N GLY A 161 19.69 -34.05 22.90
CA GLY A 161 19.64 -32.60 22.85
C GLY A 161 18.24 -32.03 22.74
N GLU A 162 18.20 -30.73 22.44
CA GLU A 162 16.97 -29.94 22.38
C GLU A 162 16.21 -30.15 21.07
N SER A 163 14.89 -30.15 21.15
CA SER A 163 14.02 -30.21 19.98
C SER A 163 13.89 -28.82 19.31
N ARG A 164 13.27 -28.80 18.14
CA ARG A 164 12.89 -27.56 17.44
C ARG A 164 11.58 -26.93 17.94
N TYR A 165 10.96 -27.51 18.96
CA TYR A 165 9.65 -27.11 19.44
C TYR A 165 9.74 -26.24 20.69
N PHE A 166 8.90 -25.22 20.73
CA PHE A 166 8.84 -24.26 21.81
C PHE A 166 7.42 -24.14 22.36
N THR A 167 7.26 -24.04 23.68
CA THR A 167 6.09 -23.37 24.24
C THR A 167 6.35 -21.87 24.18
N VAL A 168 5.43 -21.09 23.62
CA VAL A 168 5.63 -19.65 23.43
C VAL A 168 4.46 -18.88 23.99
N THR A 169 4.75 -17.89 24.84
CA THR A 169 3.80 -16.89 25.32
C THR A 169 4.17 -15.53 24.70
N LEU A 170 3.20 -14.90 24.04
CA LEU A 170 3.33 -13.60 23.40
C LEU A 170 2.40 -12.62 24.11
N GLU A 171 2.94 -11.52 24.61
CA GLU A 171 2.17 -10.52 25.36
C GLU A 171 2.29 -9.15 24.70
N LYS A 172 1.15 -8.50 24.46
CA LYS A 172 1.09 -7.16 23.88
C LYS A 172 -0.26 -6.49 24.18
N THR A 173 -0.23 -5.18 24.40
CA THR A 173 -1.44 -4.35 24.37
C THR A 173 -1.72 -3.97 22.92
N CYS A 174 -2.73 -4.57 22.30
CA CYS A 174 -3.08 -4.38 20.89
C CYS A 174 -4.56 -4.70 20.63
N SER A 175 -5.04 -4.45 19.42
CA SER A 175 -6.37 -4.93 19.05
C SER A 175 -6.37 -6.45 18.91
N LEU A 176 -7.51 -7.11 19.17
CA LEU A 176 -7.61 -8.55 18.97
C LEU A 176 -7.36 -8.95 17.50
N SER A 177 -7.84 -8.14 16.56
CA SER A 177 -7.63 -8.40 15.13
C SER A 177 -6.15 -8.42 14.76
N GLU A 178 -5.37 -7.50 15.31
CA GLU A 178 -3.94 -7.39 15.10
C GLU A 178 -3.17 -8.59 15.67
N LEU A 179 -3.50 -9.03 16.88
CA LEU A 179 -2.93 -10.28 17.42
C LEU A 179 -3.22 -11.46 16.48
N LEU A 180 -4.46 -11.59 16.02
CA LEU A 180 -4.86 -12.71 15.16
C LEU A 180 -4.20 -12.65 13.79
N THR A 181 -4.02 -11.48 13.19
CA THR A 181 -3.33 -11.32 11.90
C THR A 181 -1.85 -11.67 12.02
N HIS A 182 -1.17 -11.19 13.06
CA HIS A 182 0.23 -11.56 13.33
C HIS A 182 0.40 -13.07 13.49
N LEU A 183 -0.44 -13.71 14.32
CA LEU A 183 -0.40 -15.17 14.48
C LEU A 183 -0.69 -15.90 13.17
N TYR A 184 -1.72 -15.45 12.43
CA TYR A 184 -2.11 -16.05 11.15
C TYR A 184 -0.96 -16.06 10.13
N VAL A 185 -0.22 -14.95 10.02
CA VAL A 185 0.88 -14.78 9.07
C VAL A 185 2.19 -15.42 9.54
N LEU A 186 2.55 -15.26 10.82
CA LEU A 186 3.89 -15.61 11.32
C LEU A 186 4.04 -17.09 11.72
N ILE A 187 2.95 -17.77 12.14
CA ILE A 187 3.02 -19.20 12.46
C ILE A 187 3.52 -20.05 11.26
N PRO A 188 3.00 -19.88 10.03
CA PRO A 188 3.52 -20.58 8.85
C PRO A 188 4.98 -20.26 8.52
N VAL A 189 5.44 -19.05 8.84
CA VAL A 189 6.83 -18.58 8.61
C VAL A 189 7.82 -19.27 9.56
N LEU A 190 7.39 -19.51 10.80
CA LEU A 190 8.16 -20.24 11.82
C LEU A 190 8.25 -21.74 11.52
N ASP A 191 7.13 -22.34 11.12
CA ASP A 191 7.02 -23.76 10.73
C ASP A 191 7.85 -24.06 9.47
N ASP A 192 7.85 -23.13 8.50
CA ASP A 192 8.54 -23.22 7.20
C ASP A 192 8.15 -24.47 6.39
N GLU A 193 6.95 -25.01 6.64
CA GLU A 193 6.39 -26.16 5.96
C GLU A 193 4.86 -26.07 5.88
N LYS A 194 4.35 -25.51 4.78
CA LYS A 194 2.90 -25.44 4.50
C LYS A 194 2.38 -26.80 3.98
N HIS A 195 1.25 -27.24 4.54
CA HIS A 195 0.60 -28.51 4.20
C HIS A 195 -0.26 -28.47 2.92
N TYR A 196 -0.46 -27.28 2.35
CA TYR A 196 -1.24 -27.02 1.13
C TYR A 196 -0.39 -26.35 0.04
N TRP A 197 -0.93 -26.33 -1.18
CA TRP A 197 -0.30 -25.67 -2.32
C TRP A 197 -0.46 -24.15 -2.23
N VAL A 198 0.62 -23.42 -2.50
CA VAL A 198 0.68 -21.96 -2.46
C VAL A 198 0.70 -21.46 -3.90
N GLY A 199 -0.19 -20.52 -4.22
CA GLY A 199 -0.25 -19.80 -5.50
C GLY A 199 -0.75 -18.38 -5.29
N ASP A 200 -1.22 -17.73 -6.36
CA ASP A 200 -1.52 -16.29 -6.38
C ASP A 200 -2.52 -15.85 -5.29
N ALA A 201 -3.53 -16.67 -4.99
CA ALA A 201 -4.49 -16.40 -3.91
C ALA A 201 -3.85 -16.30 -2.50
N GLU A 202 -2.64 -16.81 -2.30
CA GLU A 202 -1.90 -16.62 -1.05
C GLU A 202 -1.20 -15.26 -0.97
N ILE A 203 -0.91 -14.62 -2.11
CA ILE A 203 -0.42 -13.24 -2.15
C ILE A 203 -1.53 -12.33 -1.62
N GLU A 204 -2.74 -12.42 -2.18
CA GLU A 204 -3.88 -11.61 -1.75
C GLU A 204 -4.17 -11.74 -0.24
N LYS A 205 -4.08 -12.97 0.30
CA LYS A 205 -4.24 -13.20 1.74
C LYS A 205 -3.09 -12.61 2.55
N LEU A 206 -1.86 -12.71 2.06
CA LEU A 206 -0.70 -12.14 2.73
C LEU A 206 -0.80 -10.62 2.78
N LEU A 207 -1.14 -9.97 1.68
CA LEU A 207 -1.34 -8.52 1.62
C LEU A 207 -2.46 -8.09 2.55
N LYS A 208 -3.64 -8.73 2.43
CA LYS A 208 -4.80 -8.42 3.28
C LYS A 208 -4.52 -8.54 4.79
N HIS A 209 -3.76 -9.54 5.21
CA HIS A 209 -3.47 -9.77 6.64
C HIS A 209 -2.12 -9.17 7.08
N GLY A 210 -1.28 -8.78 6.13
CA GLY A 210 -0.03 -8.03 6.30
C GLY A 210 -0.25 -6.52 6.29
N ASP A 211 -1.42 -6.08 5.84
CA ASP A 211 -1.83 -4.68 5.76
C ASP A 211 -1.56 -3.95 7.08
N ASN A 212 -1.01 -2.74 7.00
CA ASN A 212 -0.59 -1.86 8.10
C ASN A 212 0.67 -2.24 8.90
N TRP A 213 1.30 -3.41 8.70
CA TRP A 213 2.48 -3.79 9.49
C TRP A 213 3.59 -4.49 8.71
N LEU A 214 3.26 -5.27 7.68
CA LEU A 214 4.21 -6.11 6.99
C LEU A 214 5.21 -5.27 6.19
N SER A 215 4.79 -4.16 5.60
CA SER A 215 5.67 -3.26 4.85
C SER A 215 6.72 -2.59 5.74
N ALA A 216 6.34 -2.19 6.95
CA ALA A 216 7.24 -1.59 7.94
C ALA A 216 8.11 -2.62 8.68
N HIS A 217 7.86 -3.92 8.53
CA HIS A 217 8.54 -4.96 9.30
C HIS A 217 9.99 -5.16 8.81
N PRO A 218 11.02 -5.16 9.69
CA PRO A 218 12.42 -5.30 9.27
C PRO A 218 12.73 -6.64 8.57
N GLU A 219 11.95 -7.67 8.88
CA GLU A 219 12.03 -9.00 8.25
C GLU A 219 11.02 -9.21 7.10
N GLN A 220 10.46 -8.14 6.50
CA GLN A 220 9.43 -8.22 5.45
C GLN A 220 9.78 -9.23 4.34
N GLU A 221 10.95 -9.09 3.71
CA GLU A 221 11.38 -9.99 2.63
C GLU A 221 11.46 -11.45 3.08
N PHE A 222 11.95 -11.67 4.30
CA PHE A 222 12.06 -13.01 4.87
C PHE A 222 10.68 -13.61 5.16
N ILE A 223 9.76 -12.82 5.73
CA ILE A 223 8.37 -13.21 6.01
C ILE A 223 7.67 -13.60 4.71
N VAL A 224 7.68 -12.71 3.71
CA VAL A 224 7.03 -12.93 2.41
C VAL A 224 7.58 -14.19 1.74
N ARG A 225 8.92 -14.35 1.71
CA ARG A 225 9.59 -15.51 1.11
C ARG A 225 9.14 -16.82 1.75
N ARG A 226 9.14 -16.92 3.08
CA ARG A 226 8.75 -18.15 3.79
C ARG A 226 7.25 -18.39 3.74
N TYR A 227 6.44 -17.34 3.87
CA TYR A 227 4.99 -17.44 3.75
C TYR A 227 4.60 -18.02 2.38
N LEU A 228 5.32 -17.62 1.32
CA LEU A 228 5.09 -18.11 -0.04
C LEU A 228 5.90 -19.36 -0.40
N LYS A 229 6.35 -20.14 0.61
CA LYS A 229 7.06 -21.41 0.44
C LYS A 229 8.30 -21.30 -0.47
N HIS A 230 9.05 -20.20 -0.33
CA HIS A 230 10.27 -19.89 -1.08
C HIS A 230 10.07 -19.79 -2.60
N GLN A 231 8.84 -19.60 -3.08
CA GLN A 231 8.56 -19.40 -4.50
C GLN A 231 9.00 -18.00 -4.94
N ARG A 232 10.14 -17.94 -5.65
CA ARG A 232 10.79 -16.67 -6.04
C ARG A 232 9.87 -15.73 -6.83
N GLN A 233 9.06 -16.27 -7.75
CA GLN A 233 8.15 -15.47 -8.56
C GLN A 233 7.08 -14.80 -7.69
N LEU A 234 6.34 -15.60 -6.92
CA LEU A 234 5.30 -15.09 -6.01
C LEU A 234 5.88 -14.11 -4.98
N THR A 235 7.09 -14.39 -4.46
CA THR A 235 7.79 -13.50 -3.51
C THR A 235 8.07 -12.13 -4.13
N ARG A 236 8.58 -12.12 -5.37
CA ARG A 236 8.86 -10.87 -6.08
C ARG A 236 7.57 -10.10 -6.36
N GLU A 237 6.52 -10.77 -6.81
CA GLU A 237 5.22 -10.16 -7.08
C GLU A 237 4.61 -9.54 -5.81
N ALA A 238 4.59 -10.27 -4.70
CA ALA A 238 4.10 -9.77 -3.41
C ALA A 238 4.91 -8.56 -2.90
N LEU A 239 6.25 -8.58 -3.02
CA LEU A 239 7.10 -7.45 -2.61
C LEU A 239 6.95 -6.23 -3.51
N VAL A 240 6.58 -6.41 -4.78
CA VAL A 240 6.23 -5.28 -5.66
C VAL A 240 4.90 -4.69 -5.20
N GLN A 241 3.88 -5.51 -4.97
CA GLN A 241 2.56 -5.04 -4.52
C GLN A 241 2.62 -4.33 -3.16
N LEU A 242 3.36 -4.86 -2.17
CA LEU A 242 3.55 -4.19 -0.87
C LEU A 242 4.19 -2.80 -1.01
N ARG A 243 5.13 -2.63 -1.93
CA ARG A 243 5.77 -1.33 -2.19
C ARG A 243 4.85 -0.38 -2.97
N GLU A 244 4.01 -0.93 -3.84
CA GLU A 244 3.01 -0.14 -4.56
C GLU A 244 1.92 0.35 -3.60
N GLU A 245 1.43 -0.46 -2.67
CA GLU A 245 0.44 -0.06 -1.65
C GLU A 245 0.96 1.06 -0.73
N ASP A 246 2.19 0.96 -0.21
CA ASP A 246 2.77 2.03 0.61
C ASP A 246 2.89 3.36 -0.16
N ALA A 247 3.27 3.30 -1.44
CA ALA A 247 3.37 4.48 -2.29
C ALA A 247 1.99 5.09 -2.56
N GLN A 248 0.96 4.25 -2.73
CA GLN A 248 -0.43 4.66 -2.96
C GLN A 248 -1.01 5.42 -1.78
N GLU A 249 -0.93 4.87 -0.56
CA GLU A 249 -1.46 5.54 0.63
C GLU A 249 -0.79 6.90 0.86
N THR A 250 0.50 6.99 0.55
CA THR A 250 1.25 8.25 0.64
C THR A 250 0.76 9.25 -0.40
N ASP A 251 0.65 8.86 -1.68
CA ASP A 251 0.22 9.75 -2.77
C ASP A 251 -1.25 10.22 -2.63
N GLU A 252 -2.15 9.36 -2.19
CA GLU A 252 -3.56 9.73 -1.95
C GLU A 252 -3.70 10.72 -0.79
N TYR A 253 -2.97 10.50 0.31
CA TYR A 253 -2.97 11.41 1.45
C TYR A 253 -2.45 12.79 1.05
N ARG A 254 -1.38 12.85 0.25
CA ARG A 254 -0.80 14.08 -0.28
C ARG A 254 -1.81 14.89 -1.08
N GLN A 255 -2.40 14.26 -2.10
CA GLN A 255 -3.34 14.95 -2.99
C GLN A 255 -4.58 15.46 -2.23
N ALA A 256 -5.07 14.70 -1.25
CA ALA A 256 -6.18 15.12 -0.41
C ALA A 256 -5.86 16.36 0.44
N GLN A 257 -4.62 16.53 0.92
CA GLN A 257 -4.22 17.72 1.68
C GLN A 257 -4.22 18.98 0.82
N GLU A 258 -3.71 18.89 -0.41
CA GLU A 258 -3.67 20.03 -1.34
C GLU A 258 -5.10 20.43 -1.78
N GLU A 259 -5.94 19.45 -2.12
CA GLU A 259 -7.32 19.69 -2.53
C GLU A 259 -8.13 20.39 -1.42
N LEU A 260 -7.96 20.01 -0.15
CA LEU A 260 -8.66 20.64 0.97
C LEU A 260 -8.31 22.13 1.16
N VAL A 261 -7.08 22.53 0.83
CA VAL A 261 -6.64 23.93 0.90
C VAL A 261 -7.24 24.74 -0.26
N GLU A 262 -7.29 24.15 -1.45
CA GLU A 262 -7.72 24.79 -2.69
C GLU A 262 -9.24 24.78 -2.93
N GLU A 263 -9.98 23.86 -2.31
CA GLU A 263 -11.41 23.62 -2.55
C GLU A 263 -12.26 24.88 -2.34
N ARG A 264 -11.95 25.67 -1.30
CA ARG A 264 -12.70 26.89 -0.95
C ARG A 264 -12.74 27.94 -2.06
N ILE A 265 -11.71 27.97 -2.93
CA ILE A 265 -11.58 28.93 -4.02
C ILE A 265 -11.72 28.28 -5.40
N GLY A 266 -12.02 26.97 -5.47
CA GLY A 266 -12.16 26.24 -6.73
C GLY A 266 -10.91 26.29 -7.60
N LEU A 267 -9.73 26.48 -7.01
CA LEU A 267 -8.52 26.86 -7.74
C LEU A 267 -8.11 25.82 -8.79
N ASN A 268 -8.22 24.54 -8.46
CA ASN A 268 -7.94 23.45 -9.39
C ASN A 268 -8.80 23.54 -10.67
N GLU A 269 -10.09 23.85 -10.53
CA GLU A 269 -10.99 23.97 -11.68
C GLU A 269 -10.64 25.19 -12.54
N VAL A 270 -10.35 26.33 -11.90
CA VAL A 270 -9.91 27.56 -12.58
C VAL A 270 -8.61 27.32 -13.33
N ARG A 271 -7.63 26.64 -12.71
CA ARG A 271 -6.34 26.26 -13.31
C ARG A 271 -6.55 25.41 -14.55
N LEU A 272 -7.29 24.32 -14.43
CA LEU A 272 -7.56 23.40 -15.54
C LEU A 272 -8.33 24.08 -16.67
N HIS A 273 -9.27 24.97 -16.37
CA HIS A 273 -9.98 25.76 -17.38
C HIS A 273 -9.04 26.72 -18.13
N SER A 274 -8.24 27.50 -17.40
CA SER A 274 -7.27 28.43 -17.98
C SER A 274 -6.26 27.72 -18.89
N VAL A 275 -5.70 26.59 -18.46
CA VAL A 275 -4.76 25.80 -19.29
C VAL A 275 -5.46 25.26 -20.54
N THR A 276 -6.68 24.74 -20.42
CA THR A 276 -7.46 24.26 -21.57
C THR A 276 -7.70 25.38 -22.60
N GLU A 277 -8.04 26.58 -22.16
CA GLU A 277 -8.27 27.73 -23.04
C GLU A 277 -6.98 28.21 -23.72
N VAL A 278 -5.83 28.18 -23.03
CA VAL A 278 -4.53 28.49 -23.66
C VAL A 278 -4.20 27.45 -24.75
N LEU A 279 -4.35 26.16 -24.45
CA LEU A 279 -4.13 25.08 -25.42
C LEU A 279 -5.08 25.18 -26.62
N LYS A 280 -6.30 25.68 -26.42
CA LYS A 280 -7.21 25.98 -27.53
C LYS A 280 -6.72 27.18 -28.34
N LYS A 281 -6.32 28.27 -27.69
CA LYS A 281 -5.86 29.48 -28.38
C LYS A 281 -4.57 29.27 -29.18
N SER A 282 -3.70 28.35 -28.76
CA SER A 282 -2.48 28.01 -29.52
C SER A 282 -2.76 27.31 -30.85
N GLY A 283 -3.97 26.77 -31.05
CA GLY A 283 -4.33 26.02 -32.25
C GLY A 283 -3.79 24.59 -32.28
N ALA A 284 -3.31 24.07 -31.13
CA ALA A 284 -2.78 22.71 -31.03
C ALA A 284 -3.85 21.64 -31.35
N ARG A 285 -3.43 20.59 -32.06
CA ARG A 285 -4.22 19.38 -32.35
C ARG A 285 -3.65 18.16 -31.64
N ARG A 286 -2.33 18.13 -31.44
CA ARG A 286 -1.60 17.08 -30.72
C ARG A 286 -1.05 17.65 -29.43
N VAL A 287 -1.53 17.17 -28.29
CA VAL A 287 -1.23 17.75 -26.96
C VAL A 287 -0.64 16.69 -26.02
N LEU A 288 0.40 17.08 -25.31
CA LEU A 288 0.96 16.36 -24.18
C LEU A 288 0.44 16.93 -22.86
N ASP A 289 0.07 16.05 -21.93
CA ASP A 289 -0.14 16.36 -20.52
C ASP A 289 0.94 15.63 -19.72
N LEU A 290 1.92 16.37 -19.21
CA LEU A 290 3.15 15.85 -18.64
C LEU A 290 3.11 16.04 -17.12
N GLY A 291 3.10 14.92 -16.38
CA GLY A 291 2.63 14.90 -15.01
C GLY A 291 1.10 14.93 -14.98
N CYS A 292 0.44 14.10 -15.79
CA CYS A 292 -1.00 14.17 -16.01
C CYS A 292 -1.85 13.83 -14.77
N GLY A 293 -1.22 13.29 -13.74
CA GLY A 293 -1.90 12.90 -12.52
C GLY A 293 -3.04 11.92 -12.83
N GLU A 294 -4.12 12.04 -12.07
CA GLU A 294 -5.33 11.23 -12.21
C GLU A 294 -6.17 11.60 -13.46
N GLY A 295 -5.62 12.36 -14.41
CA GLY A 295 -6.20 12.64 -15.71
C GLY A 295 -7.31 13.69 -15.73
N LYS A 296 -7.30 14.64 -14.78
CA LYS A 296 -8.30 15.72 -14.72
C LYS A 296 -8.25 16.63 -15.96
N LEU A 297 -7.05 17.03 -16.40
CA LEU A 297 -6.88 17.80 -17.64
C LEU A 297 -7.25 16.95 -18.85
N LEU A 298 -6.73 15.72 -18.94
CA LEU A 298 -7.05 14.78 -20.02
C LEU A 298 -8.55 14.63 -20.27
N ARG A 299 -9.37 14.57 -19.20
CA ARG A 299 -10.83 14.50 -19.32
C ARG A 299 -11.41 15.75 -20.00
N LYS A 300 -10.92 16.95 -19.65
CA LYS A 300 -11.35 18.21 -20.28
C LYS A 300 -10.90 18.26 -21.75
N LEU A 301 -9.67 17.87 -22.04
CA LEU A 301 -9.16 17.83 -23.42
C LEU A 301 -9.93 16.84 -24.30
N LEU A 302 -10.30 15.67 -23.76
CA LEU A 302 -11.03 14.65 -24.51
C LEU A 302 -12.42 15.11 -24.96
N ALA A 303 -13.04 16.02 -24.19
CA ALA A 303 -14.34 16.62 -24.48
C ALA A 303 -14.29 17.62 -25.65
N GLU A 304 -13.11 18.16 -25.97
CA GLU A 304 -12.90 19.13 -27.04
C GLU A 304 -12.55 18.39 -28.34
N GLU A 305 -13.37 18.49 -29.40
CA GLU A 305 -13.18 17.72 -30.63
C GLU A 305 -11.89 18.07 -31.39
N ARG A 306 -11.32 19.26 -31.17
CA ARG A 306 -10.16 19.75 -31.93
C ARG A 306 -8.86 18.99 -31.64
N PHE A 307 -8.76 18.37 -30.46
CA PHE A 307 -7.55 17.66 -30.06
C PHE A 307 -7.58 16.25 -30.64
N GLU A 308 -6.84 16.01 -31.70
CA GLU A 308 -6.81 14.74 -32.43
C GLU A 308 -5.94 13.70 -31.76
N GLU A 309 -4.92 14.12 -31.02
CA GLU A 309 -4.08 13.24 -30.22
C GLU A 309 -3.79 13.88 -28.87
N ILE A 310 -4.15 13.19 -27.80
CA ILE A 310 -3.99 13.60 -26.42
C ILE A 310 -3.16 12.52 -25.75
N VAL A 311 -2.05 12.90 -25.14
CA VAL A 311 -1.17 11.95 -24.47
C VAL A 311 -0.85 12.39 -23.06
N GLY A 312 -1.29 11.58 -22.10
CA GLY A 312 -0.92 11.72 -20.70
C GLY A 312 0.33 10.92 -20.38
N MET A 313 1.28 11.55 -19.71
CA MET A 313 2.46 10.90 -19.17
C MET A 313 2.58 11.21 -17.69
N ASP A 314 2.87 10.19 -16.90
CA ASP A 314 3.20 10.34 -15.48
C ASP A 314 4.36 9.41 -15.10
N VAL A 315 5.09 9.77 -14.05
CA VAL A 315 6.16 8.92 -13.49
C VAL A 315 5.56 7.76 -12.71
N SER A 316 4.38 7.95 -12.11
CA SER A 316 3.64 6.96 -11.36
C SER A 316 2.75 6.12 -12.27
N HIS A 317 3.11 4.84 -12.44
CA HIS A 317 2.25 3.89 -13.15
C HIS A 317 0.87 3.74 -12.50
N HIS A 318 0.81 3.88 -11.17
CA HIS A 318 -0.43 3.78 -10.41
C HIS A 318 -1.40 4.91 -10.72
N VAL A 319 -0.92 6.16 -10.69
CA VAL A 319 -1.74 7.33 -10.99
C VAL A 319 -2.29 7.28 -12.42
N LEU A 320 -1.54 6.68 -13.36
CA LEU A 320 -2.04 6.39 -14.71
C LEU A 320 -3.18 5.35 -14.73
N LYS A 321 -3.19 4.35 -13.84
CA LYS A 321 -4.34 3.43 -13.69
C LYS A 321 -5.57 4.18 -13.16
N ILE A 322 -5.41 5.03 -12.13
CA ILE A 322 -6.50 5.89 -11.65
C ILE A 322 -7.03 6.77 -12.79
N ALA A 323 -6.13 7.38 -13.57
CA ALA A 323 -6.52 8.17 -14.74
C ALA A 323 -7.33 7.33 -15.75
N GLN A 324 -6.92 6.09 -16.04
CA GLN A 324 -7.68 5.18 -16.90
C GLN A 324 -9.09 4.91 -16.36
N GLU A 325 -9.22 4.63 -15.07
CA GLU A 325 -10.51 4.38 -14.42
C GLU A 325 -11.41 5.61 -14.46
N ARG A 326 -10.87 6.78 -14.12
CA ARG A 326 -11.56 8.09 -14.10
C ARG A 326 -11.94 8.59 -15.49
N LEU A 327 -11.20 8.20 -16.52
CA LEU A 327 -11.55 8.45 -17.93
C LEU A 327 -12.54 7.40 -18.45
N HIS A 328 -12.84 6.36 -17.68
CA HIS A 328 -13.58 5.18 -18.12
C HIS A 328 -12.99 4.59 -19.41
N TYR A 329 -11.66 4.50 -19.48
CA TYR A 329 -10.89 4.22 -20.69
C TYR A 329 -11.39 2.98 -21.46
N ASP A 330 -11.72 1.90 -20.75
CA ASP A 330 -12.21 0.66 -21.36
C ASP A 330 -13.62 0.77 -21.96
N ARG A 331 -14.40 1.76 -21.51
CA ARG A 331 -15.77 2.03 -21.98
C ARG A 331 -15.84 3.21 -22.96
N LEU A 332 -14.70 3.83 -23.28
CA LEU A 332 -14.67 4.94 -24.23
C LEU A 332 -15.11 4.48 -25.62
N PRO A 333 -15.93 5.28 -26.33
CA PRO A 333 -16.20 5.07 -27.75
C PRO A 333 -14.89 5.00 -28.55
N GLU A 334 -14.84 4.13 -29.55
CA GLU A 334 -13.64 3.89 -30.39
C GLU A 334 -13.00 5.16 -30.95
N LYS A 335 -13.83 6.16 -31.34
CA LYS A 335 -13.33 7.45 -31.84
C LYS A 335 -12.57 8.24 -30.76
N GLN A 336 -13.05 8.23 -29.52
CA GLN A 336 -12.36 8.90 -28.41
C GLN A 336 -11.16 8.08 -27.94
N LYS A 337 -11.28 6.76 -27.87
CA LYS A 337 -10.19 5.85 -27.47
C LYS A 337 -8.97 5.96 -28.38
N LYS A 338 -9.17 6.16 -29.69
CA LYS A 338 -8.08 6.40 -30.66
C LYS A 338 -7.36 7.74 -30.47
N ARG A 339 -8.00 8.73 -29.85
CA ARG A 339 -7.45 10.07 -29.62
C ARG A 339 -6.62 10.15 -28.34
N ILE A 340 -6.74 9.21 -27.40
CA ILE A 340 -6.12 9.31 -26.08
C ILE A 340 -5.21 8.12 -25.77
N ARG A 341 -3.98 8.42 -25.33
CA ARG A 341 -2.99 7.43 -24.88
C ARG A 341 -2.37 7.85 -23.56
N LEU A 342 -2.11 6.86 -22.71
CA LEU A 342 -1.43 7.03 -21.44
C LEU A 342 -0.17 6.18 -21.42
N PHE A 343 0.93 6.72 -20.92
CA PHE A 343 2.15 5.93 -20.75
C PHE A 343 3.01 6.43 -19.59
N GLN A 344 3.77 5.52 -18.99
CA GLN A 344 4.70 5.86 -17.93
C GLN A 344 5.99 6.45 -18.50
N GLY A 345 6.41 7.59 -17.96
CA GLY A 345 7.65 8.27 -18.35
C GLY A 345 8.12 9.26 -17.28
N SER A 346 9.33 9.80 -17.44
CA SER A 346 9.90 10.74 -16.48
C SER A 346 10.47 11.94 -17.20
N LEU A 347 10.22 13.12 -16.66
CA LEU A 347 10.76 14.37 -17.15
C LEU A 347 12.24 14.60 -16.78
N GLY A 348 12.86 13.65 -16.07
CA GLY A 348 14.31 13.66 -15.82
C GLY A 348 15.15 13.06 -16.94
N TYR A 349 14.53 12.42 -17.94
CA TYR A 349 15.23 11.72 -19.01
C TYR A 349 14.61 12.03 -20.37
N ARG A 350 15.45 12.08 -21.41
CA ARG A 350 14.98 12.27 -22.79
C ARG A 350 14.11 11.10 -23.23
N ASP A 351 12.91 11.41 -23.69
CA ASP A 351 11.98 10.42 -24.25
C ASP A 351 11.56 10.82 -25.66
N LYS A 352 11.88 9.97 -26.64
CA LYS A 352 11.55 10.21 -28.06
C LYS A 352 10.04 10.22 -28.32
N ARG A 353 9.23 9.64 -27.43
CA ARG A 353 7.77 9.60 -27.54
C ARG A 353 7.12 10.96 -27.35
N LEU A 354 7.84 11.95 -26.83
CA LEU A 354 7.39 13.33 -26.61
C LEU A 354 7.59 14.25 -27.83
N VAL A 355 8.27 13.78 -28.87
CA VAL A 355 8.60 14.59 -30.05
C VAL A 355 7.41 14.70 -31.01
N GLY A 356 7.22 15.89 -31.59
CA GLY A 356 6.27 16.13 -32.68
C GLY A 356 4.84 16.49 -32.25
N TYR A 357 4.67 16.92 -31.00
CA TYR A 357 3.40 17.44 -30.49
C TYR A 357 3.37 18.98 -30.62
N ASP A 358 2.17 19.51 -30.83
CA ASP A 358 1.99 20.95 -31.03
C ASP A 358 2.11 21.71 -29.71
N ALA A 359 1.61 21.11 -28.62
CA ALA A 359 1.66 21.71 -27.31
C ALA A 359 1.92 20.71 -26.18
N ALA A 360 2.50 21.19 -25.08
CA ALA A 360 2.64 20.45 -23.83
C ALA A 360 2.10 21.26 -22.65
N ALA A 361 1.35 20.61 -21.77
CA ALA A 361 0.95 21.12 -20.47
C ALA A 361 1.81 20.47 -19.37
N VAL A 362 2.29 21.28 -18.44
CA VAL A 362 3.05 20.89 -17.25
C VAL A 362 2.37 21.58 -16.07
N ILE A 363 1.37 20.94 -15.47
CA ILE A 363 0.50 21.55 -14.46
C ILE A 363 0.94 21.07 -13.08
N GLU A 364 1.44 21.98 -12.24
CA GLU A 364 1.86 21.70 -10.86
C GLU A 364 2.85 20.50 -10.76
N VAL A 365 3.93 20.53 -11.54
CA VAL A 365 4.91 19.41 -11.61
C VAL A 365 6.29 19.81 -11.14
N ILE A 366 6.72 21.03 -11.46
CA ILE A 366 8.12 21.43 -11.30
C ILE A 366 8.51 21.55 -9.83
N GLU A 367 7.59 21.96 -8.97
CA GLU A 367 7.74 22.08 -7.52
C GLU A 367 7.99 20.74 -6.83
N HIS A 368 7.64 19.62 -7.46
CA HIS A 368 7.93 18.28 -6.97
C HIS A 368 9.30 17.75 -7.43
N LEU A 369 9.99 18.49 -8.31
CA LEU A 369 11.34 18.14 -8.74
C LEU A 369 12.40 18.72 -7.79
N ASP A 370 13.50 17.99 -7.61
CA ASP A 370 14.68 18.57 -6.99
C ASP A 370 15.21 19.69 -7.90
N LEU A 371 15.63 20.83 -7.33
CA LEU A 371 16.19 21.96 -8.11
C LEU A 371 17.36 21.55 -9.02
N THR A 372 18.14 20.54 -8.61
CA THR A 372 19.25 19.99 -9.41
C THR A 372 18.78 19.29 -10.69
N ARG A 373 17.55 18.79 -10.73
CA ARG A 373 16.93 18.10 -11.87
C ARG A 373 16.20 19.05 -12.83
N LEU A 374 15.97 20.30 -12.42
CA LEU A 374 15.25 21.28 -13.24
C LEU A 374 15.96 21.53 -14.58
N SER A 375 17.29 21.59 -14.59
CA SER A 375 18.09 21.69 -15.82
C SER A 375 17.87 20.52 -16.80
N ALA A 376 17.63 19.30 -16.28
CA ALA A 376 17.31 18.15 -17.11
C ALA A 376 15.88 18.27 -17.67
N PHE A 377 14.91 18.65 -16.82
CA PHE A 377 13.53 18.95 -17.25
C PHE A 377 13.48 19.97 -18.38
N GLU A 378 14.21 21.09 -18.22
CA GLU A 378 14.30 22.15 -19.22
C GLU A 378 14.71 21.59 -20.60
N ARG A 379 15.79 20.80 -20.64
CA ARG A 379 16.27 20.20 -21.88
C ARG A 379 15.30 19.18 -22.46
N VAL A 380 14.68 18.36 -21.61
CA VAL A 380 13.69 17.37 -22.05
C VAL A 380 12.53 18.04 -22.80
N ILE A 381 12.02 19.15 -22.30
CA ILE A 381 10.89 19.86 -22.91
C ILE A 381 11.34 20.79 -24.04
N PHE A 382 12.26 21.71 -23.76
CA PHE A 382 12.56 22.83 -24.63
C PHE A 382 13.67 22.54 -25.66
N GLU A 383 14.55 21.55 -25.43
CA GLU A 383 15.62 21.17 -26.38
C GLU A 383 15.30 19.90 -27.16
N PHE A 384 14.58 18.94 -26.57
CA PHE A 384 14.34 17.63 -27.21
C PHE A 384 12.91 17.41 -27.69
N ALA A 385 11.91 17.69 -26.85
CA ALA A 385 10.51 17.55 -27.26
C ALA A 385 10.07 18.70 -28.19
N CYS A 386 10.53 19.92 -27.89
CA CYS A 386 10.33 21.16 -28.64
C CYS A 386 8.89 21.36 -29.15
N PRO A 387 7.86 21.27 -28.30
CA PRO A 387 6.51 21.60 -28.73
C PRO A 387 6.42 23.11 -29.04
N ARG A 388 5.56 23.50 -29.99
CA ARG A 388 5.39 24.91 -30.36
C ARG A 388 4.89 25.75 -29.19
N THR A 389 4.05 25.18 -28.34
CA THR A 389 3.53 25.85 -27.13
C THR A 389 3.77 24.99 -25.88
N VAL A 390 4.30 25.59 -24.81
CA VAL A 390 4.35 24.96 -23.47
C VAL A 390 3.53 25.80 -22.51
N VAL A 391 2.56 25.19 -21.84
CA VAL A 391 1.81 25.82 -20.74
C VAL A 391 2.29 25.20 -19.44
N LEU A 392 2.85 26.02 -18.56
CA LEU A 392 3.40 25.56 -17.29
C LEU A 392 2.73 26.31 -16.14
N THR A 393 2.28 25.60 -15.11
CA THR A 393 1.80 26.19 -13.87
C THR A 393 2.59 25.71 -12.66
N THR A 394 2.69 26.56 -11.64
CA THR A 394 3.28 26.24 -10.35
C THR A 394 2.67 27.13 -9.25
N PRO A 395 2.69 26.71 -7.97
CA PRO A 395 2.22 27.51 -6.86
C PRO A 395 2.95 28.85 -6.74
N ASN A 396 2.25 29.86 -6.22
CA ASN A 396 2.86 31.11 -5.76
C ASN A 396 3.01 31.09 -4.24
N ILE A 397 4.26 31.06 -3.76
CA ILE A 397 4.54 31.07 -2.31
C ILE A 397 4.08 32.36 -1.64
N GLU A 398 4.08 33.50 -2.36
CA GLU A 398 3.64 34.79 -1.83
C GLU A 398 2.17 34.75 -1.41
N TYR A 399 1.35 33.95 -2.11
CA TYR A 399 -0.07 33.81 -1.81
C TYR A 399 -0.35 32.95 -0.58
N ASN A 400 0.60 32.15 -0.09
CA ASN A 400 0.33 31.17 0.96
C ASN A 400 -0.16 31.81 2.27
N VAL A 401 0.15 33.09 2.51
CA VAL A 401 -0.35 33.88 3.65
C VAL A 401 -1.87 34.04 3.65
N GLN A 402 -2.54 33.85 2.51
CA GLN A 402 -4.00 33.96 2.37
C GLN A 402 -4.75 32.66 2.75
N PHE A 403 -4.05 31.54 2.94
CA PHE A 403 -4.68 30.29 3.34
C PHE A 403 -4.72 30.15 4.87
N GLU A 404 -5.93 30.16 5.43
CA GLU A 404 -6.18 30.12 6.89
C GLU A 404 -5.68 28.83 7.59
N ASN A 405 -5.57 27.71 6.85
CA ASN A 405 -5.32 26.37 7.40
C ASN A 405 -4.05 25.69 6.85
N LEU A 406 -3.04 26.45 6.41
CA LEU A 406 -1.77 25.86 6.00
C LEU A 406 -1.12 25.14 7.20
N GLN A 407 -1.06 23.81 7.18
CA GLN A 407 -0.41 23.05 8.25
C GLN A 407 1.10 23.37 8.27
N ALA A 408 1.62 23.71 9.46
CA ALA A 408 2.98 24.19 9.74
C ALA A 408 4.08 23.78 8.73
N GLY A 409 4.43 24.71 7.85
CA GLY A 409 5.50 24.68 6.85
C GLY A 409 5.46 25.93 5.95
N PRO A 410 6.53 26.28 5.21
CA PRO A 410 6.52 27.44 4.31
C PRO A 410 5.77 27.20 2.99
N PHE A 411 5.56 25.93 2.61
CA PHE A 411 4.94 25.51 1.36
C PHE A 411 3.50 25.05 1.56
N ARG A 412 2.67 25.23 0.54
CA ARG A 412 1.28 24.80 0.42
C ARG A 412 1.11 23.29 0.61
N HIS A 413 2.13 22.53 0.21
CA HIS A 413 2.15 21.08 0.38
C HIS A 413 3.52 20.59 0.87
N LYS A 414 3.53 19.54 1.70
CA LYS A 414 4.76 19.06 2.38
C LYS A 414 5.78 18.42 1.44
N ASP A 415 5.33 17.89 0.31
CA ASP A 415 6.20 17.28 -0.71
C ASP A 415 6.68 18.27 -1.79
N HIS A 416 6.35 19.55 -1.66
CA HIS A 416 7.00 20.57 -2.48
C HIS A 416 8.47 20.66 -2.08
N ARG A 417 9.34 20.53 -3.08
CA ARG A 417 10.79 20.75 -2.93
C ARG A 417 11.11 22.23 -2.88
N PHE A 418 10.29 23.04 -3.55
CA PHE A 418 10.34 24.49 -3.54
C PHE A 418 8.97 25.05 -3.94
N GLU A 419 8.72 26.30 -3.58
CA GLU A 419 7.69 27.14 -4.21
C GLU A 419 8.30 28.50 -4.48
N TRP A 420 8.13 29.00 -5.70
CA TRP A 420 8.76 30.25 -6.11
C TRP A 420 7.84 31.44 -5.88
N THR A 421 8.46 32.57 -5.60
CA THR A 421 7.84 33.90 -5.75
C THR A 421 7.60 34.20 -7.22
N ARG A 422 6.77 35.22 -7.51
CA ARG A 422 6.57 35.73 -8.88
C ARG A 422 7.86 36.12 -9.56
N ASN A 423 8.77 36.75 -8.84
CA ASN A 423 10.05 37.18 -9.39
C ASN A 423 10.95 35.99 -9.74
N GLU A 424 11.06 35.00 -8.86
CA GLU A 424 11.86 33.80 -9.12
C GLU A 424 11.33 33.01 -10.31
N PHE A 425 10.01 32.80 -10.38
CA PHE A 425 9.37 32.10 -11.49
C PHE A 425 9.54 32.84 -12.82
N GLN A 426 9.30 34.15 -12.84
CA GLN A 426 9.46 34.95 -14.06
C GLN A 426 10.90 35.02 -14.53
N SER A 427 11.86 35.15 -13.60
CA SER A 427 13.29 35.14 -13.92
C SER A 427 13.68 33.79 -14.56
N TRP A 428 13.34 32.68 -13.90
CA TRP A 428 13.64 31.34 -14.41
C TRP A 428 13.02 31.11 -15.79
N ALA A 429 11.73 31.42 -15.95
CA ALA A 429 11.02 31.22 -17.20
C ALA A 429 11.59 32.08 -18.34
N THR A 430 11.98 33.33 -18.06
CA THR A 430 12.63 34.20 -19.04
C THR A 430 13.99 33.66 -19.48
N ASP A 431 14.77 33.14 -18.54
CA ASP A 431 16.07 32.52 -18.83
C ASP A 431 15.94 31.21 -19.64
N VAL A 432 14.92 30.40 -19.37
CA VAL A 432 14.58 29.22 -20.18
C VAL A 432 14.19 29.65 -21.58
N ALA A 433 13.29 30.62 -21.70
CA ALA A 433 12.80 31.10 -22.99
C ALA A 433 13.96 31.60 -23.87
N LYS A 434 14.85 32.40 -23.30
CA LYS A 434 16.05 32.90 -24.00
C LYS A 434 17.04 31.80 -24.38
N ARG A 435 17.23 30.77 -23.55
CA ARG A 435 18.20 29.68 -23.82
C ARG A 435 17.78 28.73 -24.93
N PHE A 436 16.48 28.58 -25.15
CA PHE A 436 15.92 27.58 -26.07
C PHE A 436 15.09 28.19 -27.20
N ASP A 437 15.22 29.50 -27.44
CA ASP A 437 14.54 30.24 -28.52
C ASP A 437 13.01 30.20 -28.45
N TYR A 438 12.48 30.38 -27.23
CA TYR A 438 11.07 30.62 -26.97
C TYR A 438 10.83 32.09 -26.56
N THR A 439 9.60 32.53 -26.74
CA THR A 439 9.03 33.70 -26.05
C THR A 439 8.20 33.20 -24.88
N VAL A 440 8.03 34.01 -23.82
CA VAL A 440 7.21 33.66 -22.66
C VAL A 440 6.24 34.78 -22.30
N ALA A 441 5.00 34.41 -22.01
CA ALA A 441 3.97 35.29 -21.48
C ALA A 441 3.47 34.76 -20.13
N PHE A 442 3.24 35.66 -19.17
CA PHE A 442 2.80 35.30 -17.82
C PHE A 442 1.32 35.64 -17.62
N HIS A 443 0.60 34.74 -16.95
CA HIS A 443 -0.83 34.87 -16.72
C HIS A 443 -1.18 34.48 -15.28
N PRO A 444 -2.06 35.23 -14.60
CA PRO A 444 -2.53 34.86 -13.28
C PRO A 444 -3.56 33.73 -13.36
N VAL A 445 -3.59 32.86 -12.35
CA VAL A 445 -4.58 31.78 -12.21
C VAL A 445 -5.16 31.82 -10.79
N GLY A 446 -6.47 32.09 -10.70
CA GLY A 446 -7.20 32.23 -9.45
C GLY A 446 -7.39 33.69 -9.01
N PRO A 447 -7.94 33.92 -7.80
CA PRO A 447 -8.15 35.27 -7.26
C PRO A 447 -6.83 35.99 -7.05
N GLU A 448 -6.75 37.24 -7.50
CA GLU A 448 -5.54 38.07 -7.41
C GLU A 448 -5.65 39.07 -6.26
N THR A 449 -4.59 39.17 -5.46
CA THR A 449 -4.47 40.12 -4.35
C THR A 449 -3.32 41.10 -4.65
N GLU A 450 -3.52 42.38 -4.41
CA GLU A 450 -2.60 43.47 -4.84
C GLU A 450 -1.14 43.25 -4.41
N ASP A 451 -0.91 42.80 -3.18
CA ASP A 451 0.44 42.61 -2.63
C ASP A 451 1.08 41.26 -3.01
N VAL A 452 0.28 40.20 -3.09
CA VAL A 452 0.79 38.80 -3.17
C VAL A 452 0.50 38.10 -4.50
N GLY A 453 -0.30 38.71 -5.38
CA GLY A 453 -0.65 38.17 -6.70
C GLY A 453 -1.68 37.03 -6.64
N PRO A 454 -1.70 36.14 -7.66
CA PRO A 454 -2.59 34.98 -7.71
C PRO A 454 -2.01 33.77 -6.96
N PRO A 455 -2.83 32.78 -6.55
CA PRO A 455 -2.35 31.55 -5.90
C PRO A 455 -1.57 30.61 -6.83
N THR A 456 -1.84 30.62 -8.13
CA THR A 456 -1.08 29.86 -9.13
C THR A 456 -0.53 30.80 -10.19
N GLN A 457 0.71 30.53 -10.58
CA GLN A 457 1.42 31.25 -11.61
C GLN A 457 1.39 30.43 -12.89
N MET A 458 1.15 31.06 -14.04
CA MET A 458 1.20 30.38 -15.33
C MET A 458 2.16 31.08 -16.28
N ALA A 459 3.04 30.31 -16.92
CA ALA A 459 3.89 30.74 -18.02
C ALA A 459 3.47 30.00 -19.31
N VAL A 460 3.32 30.76 -20.39
CA VAL A 460 3.01 30.25 -21.72
C VAL A 460 4.21 30.54 -22.61
N PHE A 461 4.95 29.49 -22.94
CA PHE A 461 6.08 29.56 -23.84
C PHE A 461 5.61 29.32 -25.27
N THR A 462 6.06 30.15 -26.21
CA THR A 462 5.80 29.96 -27.64
C THR A 462 7.12 29.98 -28.40
N GLN A 463 7.40 28.91 -29.14
CA GLN A 463 8.63 28.80 -29.92
C GLN A 463 8.66 29.89 -30.99
N GLY A 464 9.81 30.56 -31.16
CA GLY A 464 10.02 31.47 -32.28
C GLY A 464 9.82 30.73 -33.60
N ILE A 465 8.98 31.25 -34.48
CA ILE A 465 8.90 30.76 -35.86
C ILE A 465 10.04 31.45 -36.59
N ASP A 466 11.06 30.71 -37.01
CA ASP A 466 11.93 31.18 -38.08
C ASP A 466 11.05 31.32 -39.33
N GLU A 467 10.82 32.56 -39.78
CA GLU A 467 10.22 32.86 -41.09
C GLU A 467 11.13 32.45 -42.24
#